data_AF-A0A1B8P153-F1
#
_entry.id   AF-A0A1B8P153-F1
#
_cell.length_a   1.000
_cell.length_b   1.000
_cell.length_c   1.000
_cell.angle_alpha   90.00
_cell.angle_beta   90.00
_cell.angle_gamma   90.00
#
_symmetry.space_group_name_H-M   'P 1'
#
loop_
_entity.id
_entity.type
_entity.pdbx_description
1 polymer ?
#
loop_
_entity_poly.entity_id
_entity_poly.type
_entity_poly.pdbx_seq_one_letter_code
_entity_poly.pdbx_strand_id
1 'polypeptide(L)'
;MTEIEPRDKAIIALLAGPDVTASTLFGMYDIFGSAGRDWELLMHGRPGEPLLKPLIVSRDGGGFRTANGAWVEPDVALADCPAPLAVCVPDLMIAPGASLASYVPEIAWLRACQESGR
;
A
#
# COMPACT_ATOMS: atom_id res chain seq x y z
N MET A 1 -35.22 1.59 -1.64
CA MET A 1 -33.92 2.20 -1.28
C MET A 1 -33.23 1.17 -0.41
N THR A 2 -32.40 0.32 -1.02
CA THR A 2 -31.76 -0.78 -0.30
C THR A 2 -30.61 -0.19 0.50
N GLU A 3 -30.71 -0.29 1.83
CA GLU A 3 -29.65 0.10 2.75
C GLU A 3 -28.43 -0.77 2.47
N ILE A 4 -27.35 -0.16 1.97
CA ILE A 4 -26.09 -0.85 1.72
C ILE A 4 -25.39 -0.91 3.08
N GLU A 5 -25.38 -2.10 3.69
CA GLU A 5 -24.62 -2.35 4.92
C GLU A 5 -23.16 -1.90 4.76
N PRO A 6 -22.55 -1.23 5.75
CA PRO A 6 -21.17 -0.80 5.67
C PRO A 6 -20.27 -2.02 5.48
N ARG A 7 -19.61 -2.08 4.33
CA ARG A 7 -18.61 -3.11 4.06
C ARG A 7 -17.28 -2.62 4.64
N ASP A 8 -16.59 -3.47 5.41
CA ASP A 8 -15.22 -3.16 5.81
C ASP A 8 -14.37 -2.83 4.58
N LYS A 9 -13.63 -1.72 4.65
CA LYS A 9 -12.82 -1.23 3.52
C LYS A 9 -11.77 -2.27 3.17
N ALA A 10 -11.69 -2.64 1.90
CA ALA A 10 -10.69 -3.58 1.44
C ALA A 10 -9.29 -2.96 1.55
N ILE A 11 -8.36 -3.70 2.16
CA ILE A 11 -7.00 -3.23 2.39
C ILE A 11 -6.17 -3.43 1.13
N ILE A 12 -5.43 -2.40 0.72
CA ILE A 12 -4.39 -2.48 -0.30
C ILE A 12 -3.05 -2.26 0.39
N ALA A 13 -2.21 -3.28 0.46
CA ALA A 13 -0.91 -3.17 1.09
C ALA A 13 0.12 -2.63 0.09
N LEU A 14 0.73 -1.49 0.38
CA LEU A 14 1.81 -0.90 -0.39
C LEU A 14 3.12 -1.28 0.27
N LEU A 15 3.80 -2.30 -0.27
CA LEU A 15 5.08 -2.75 0.26
C LEU A 15 6.14 -1.68 -0.01
N ALA A 16 6.75 -1.15 1.05
CA ALA A 16 7.69 -0.04 0.93
C ALA A 16 8.95 -0.27 1.76
N GLY A 17 10.08 0.20 1.22
CA GLY A 17 11.38 0.17 1.86
C GLY A 17 12.30 1.23 1.25
N PRO A 18 13.57 1.31 1.67
CA PRO A 18 14.47 2.39 1.28
C PRO A 18 14.67 2.59 -0.22
N ASP A 19 14.48 1.55 -1.04
CA ASP A 19 14.69 1.65 -2.49
C ASP A 19 13.47 2.21 -3.25
N VAL A 20 12.32 2.45 -2.60
CA VAL A 20 11.14 3.04 -3.26
C VAL A 20 11.36 4.52 -3.59
N THR A 21 10.69 5.09 -4.59
CA THR A 21 10.58 6.54 -4.71
C THR A 21 9.31 7.07 -4.05
N ALA A 22 9.39 8.27 -3.45
CA ALA A 22 8.24 8.82 -2.72
C ALA A 22 7.01 9.06 -3.62
N SER A 23 7.22 9.49 -4.86
CA SER A 23 6.14 9.85 -5.78
C SER A 23 5.30 8.66 -6.23
N THR A 24 5.90 7.49 -6.43
CA THR A 24 5.19 6.27 -6.80
C THR A 24 4.42 5.71 -5.62
N LEU A 25 5.04 5.71 -4.42
CA LEU A 25 4.41 5.25 -3.18
C LEU A 25 3.19 6.09 -2.85
N PHE A 26 3.35 7.41 -2.73
CA PHE A 26 2.24 8.31 -2.40
C PHE A 26 1.25 8.45 -3.55
N GLY A 27 1.69 8.37 -4.80
CA GLY A 27 0.79 8.33 -5.95
C GLY A 27 -0.16 7.13 -5.91
N MET A 28 0.35 5.93 -5.58
CA MET A 28 -0.50 4.76 -5.36
C MET A 28 -1.43 4.94 -4.15
N TYR A 29 -0.89 5.47 -3.05
CA TYR A 29 -1.67 5.76 -1.84
C TYR A 29 -2.86 6.68 -2.15
N ASP A 30 -2.63 7.77 -2.87
CA ASP A 30 -3.66 8.73 -3.25
C ASP A 30 -4.68 8.12 -4.21
N ILE A 31 -4.24 7.38 -5.24
CA ILE A 31 -5.13 6.72 -6.19
C ILE A 31 -6.05 5.74 -5.48
N PHE A 32 -5.53 4.85 -4.65
CA PHE A 32 -6.37 3.88 -3.94
C PHE A 32 -7.26 4.55 -2.88
N GLY A 33 -6.75 5.54 -2.15
CA GLY A 33 -7.53 6.31 -1.17
C GLY A 33 -8.60 7.22 -1.78
N SER A 34 -8.54 7.50 -3.09
CA SER A 34 -9.54 8.26 -3.83
C SER A 34 -10.77 7.44 -4.21
N ALA A 35 -10.65 6.10 -4.29
CA ALA A 35 -11.69 5.23 -4.82
C ALA A 35 -12.98 5.32 -3.98
N GLY A 36 -14.09 5.66 -4.63
CA GLY A 36 -15.39 5.92 -4.00
C GLY A 36 -15.54 7.29 -3.33
N ARG A 37 -14.45 7.93 -2.92
CA ARG A 37 -14.44 9.20 -2.20
C ARG A 37 -14.50 10.41 -3.15
N ASP A 38 -13.60 10.46 -4.13
CA ASP A 38 -13.32 11.69 -4.87
C ASP A 38 -14.30 11.99 -6.01
N TRP A 39 -14.81 10.96 -6.68
CA TRP A 39 -15.79 11.17 -7.76
C TRP A 39 -17.07 11.85 -7.24
N GLU A 40 -17.58 11.39 -6.09
CA GLU A 40 -18.74 12.01 -5.44
C GLU A 40 -18.46 13.47 -5.03
N LEU A 41 -17.24 13.76 -4.57
CA LEU A 41 -16.85 15.13 -4.25
C LEU A 41 -16.87 16.02 -5.50
N LEU A 42 -16.27 15.55 -6.59
CA LEU A 42 -16.16 16.31 -7.84
C LEU A 42 -17.52 16.52 -8.53
N MET A 43 -18.38 15.50 -8.51
CA MET A 43 -19.67 15.54 -9.21
C MET A 43 -20.82 16.11 -8.37
N HIS A 44 -20.75 15.95 -7.05
CA HIS A 44 -21.86 16.22 -6.14
C HIS A 44 -21.50 17.11 -4.95
N GLY A 45 -20.26 17.61 -4.88
CA GLY A 45 -19.81 18.56 -3.87
C GLY A 45 -19.68 17.98 -2.46
N ARG A 46 -19.77 16.66 -2.30
CA ARG A 46 -19.65 15.97 -1.01
C ARG A 46 -18.78 14.71 -1.17
N PRO A 47 -17.82 14.44 -0.28
CA PRO A 47 -17.04 13.20 -0.34
C PRO A 47 -17.96 11.98 -0.27
N GLY A 48 -17.66 10.98 -1.09
CA GLY A 48 -18.25 9.65 -0.96
C GLY A 48 -17.52 8.80 0.08
N GLU A 49 -18.00 7.58 0.29
CA GLU A 49 -17.35 6.62 1.17
C GLU A 49 -16.13 5.98 0.49
N PRO A 50 -14.94 6.00 1.11
CA PRO A 50 -13.78 5.30 0.57
C PRO A 50 -14.02 3.80 0.49
N LEU A 51 -13.77 3.22 -0.68
CA LEU A 51 -13.95 1.77 -0.91
C LEU A 51 -12.71 0.96 -0.53
N LEU A 52 -11.54 1.59 -0.59
CA LEU A 52 -10.24 0.99 -0.34
C LEU A 52 -9.54 1.69 0.82
N LYS A 53 -8.69 0.95 1.52
CA LYS A 53 -7.79 1.44 2.55
C LYS A 53 -6.35 1.09 2.16
N PRO A 54 -5.60 1.99 1.50
CA PRO A 54 -4.18 1.79 1.31
C PRO A 54 -3.47 1.80 2.67
N LEU A 55 -2.49 0.91 2.85
CA LEU A 55 -1.58 0.89 4.00
C LEU A 55 -0.15 0.83 3.47
N ILE A 56 0.72 1.73 3.91
CA ILE A 56 2.16 1.65 3.69
C ILE A 56 2.72 0.60 4.65
N VAL A 57 3.17 -0.51 4.10
CA VAL A 57 3.70 -1.65 4.86
C VAL A 57 5.20 -1.68 4.71
N SER A 58 5.92 -1.54 5.82
CA SER A 58 7.38 -1.71 5.85
C SER A 58 7.76 -3.00 6.57
N ARG A 59 9.04 -3.38 6.49
CA ARG A 59 9.55 -4.60 7.11
C ARG A 59 9.17 -4.75 8.57
N ASP A 60 9.42 -3.71 9.36
CA ASP A 60 9.36 -3.71 10.82
C ASP A 60 8.52 -2.57 11.39
N GLY A 61 7.84 -1.80 10.53
CA GLY A 61 7.08 -0.61 10.92
C GLY A 61 7.96 0.61 11.21
N GLY A 62 9.29 0.50 11.10
CA GLY A 62 10.22 1.60 11.29
C GLY A 62 10.18 2.62 10.16
N GLY A 63 10.25 3.90 10.51
CA GLY A 63 10.37 5.00 9.56
C GLY A 63 11.67 4.91 8.75
N PHE A 64 11.61 5.30 7.47
CA PHE A 64 12.75 5.21 6.56
C PHE A 64 12.83 6.39 5.59
N ARG A 65 14.01 6.53 4.96
CA ARG A 65 14.20 7.44 3.83
C ARG A 65 14.07 6.67 2.53
N THR A 66 13.28 7.19 1.60
CA THR A 66 13.14 6.68 0.23
C THR A 66 14.43 6.89 -0.57
N ALA A 67 14.52 6.29 -1.76
CA ALA A 67 15.68 6.41 -2.64
C ALA A 67 15.94 7.87 -3.07
N ASN A 68 14.89 8.69 -3.13
CA ASN A 68 14.97 10.12 -3.41
C ASN A 68 15.00 11.01 -2.14
N GLY A 69 15.20 10.42 -0.96
CA GLY A 69 15.47 11.12 0.30
C GLY A 69 14.25 11.64 1.06
N ALA A 70 13.03 11.34 0.63
CA ALA A 70 11.83 11.70 1.39
C ALA A 70 11.71 10.81 2.64
N TRP A 71 11.19 11.37 3.73
CA TRP A 71 10.86 10.59 4.92
C TRP A 71 9.50 9.92 4.75
N VAL A 72 9.40 8.65 5.13
CA VAL A 72 8.15 7.89 5.17
C VAL A 72 7.99 7.30 6.56
N GLU A 73 6.81 7.54 7.13
CA GLU A 73 6.30 6.83 8.30
C GLU A 73 5.35 5.73 7.81
N PRO A 74 5.68 4.45 7.98
CA PRO A 74 4.82 3.33 7.60
C PRO A 74 3.58 3.26 8.49
N ASP A 75 2.48 2.74 7.94
CA ASP A 75 1.28 2.48 8.73
C ASP A 75 1.43 1.23 9.61
N VAL A 76 2.08 0.18 9.07
CA VAL A 76 2.21 -1.14 9.72
C VAL A 76 3.49 -1.87 9.32
N ALA A 77 3.92 -2.80 10.18
CA ALA A 77 4.95 -3.78 9.84
C ALA A 77 4.35 -4.94 9.01
N LEU A 78 5.20 -5.70 8.30
CA LEU A 78 4.78 -6.92 7.60
C LEU A 78 4.06 -7.91 8.52
N ALA A 79 4.56 -8.06 9.75
CA ALA A 79 4.02 -9.00 10.75
C ALA A 79 2.64 -8.59 11.27
N ASP A 80 2.33 -7.29 11.25
CA ASP A 80 1.10 -6.72 11.78
C ASP A 80 0.11 -6.32 10.67
N CYS A 81 0.50 -6.50 9.41
CA CYS A 81 -0.35 -6.17 8.28
C CYS A 81 -1.60 -7.06 8.29
N PRO A 82 -2.81 -6.49 8.40
CA PRO A 82 -4.03 -7.27 8.23
C PRO A 82 -4.07 -7.83 6.82
N ALA A 83 -4.74 -8.97 6.65
CA ALA A 83 -4.71 -9.69 5.40
C ALA A 83 -5.30 -8.85 4.23
N PRO A 84 -4.46 -8.41 3.27
CA PRO A 84 -4.87 -7.45 2.26
C PRO A 84 -5.71 -8.11 1.16
N LEU A 85 -6.47 -7.30 0.42
CA LEU A 85 -7.12 -7.71 -0.83
C LEU A 85 -6.10 -7.81 -1.96
N ALA A 86 -5.10 -6.94 -1.96
CA ALA A 86 -4.00 -6.98 -2.90
C ALA A 86 -2.74 -6.38 -2.27
N VAL A 87 -1.59 -6.88 -2.69
CA VAL A 87 -0.30 -6.26 -2.40
C VAL A 87 0.21 -5.58 -3.66
N CYS A 88 0.60 -4.31 -3.53
CA CYS A 88 1.29 -3.56 -4.57
C CYS A 88 2.74 -3.35 -4.13
N VAL A 89 3.66 -3.72 -5.01
CA VAL A 89 5.05 -3.29 -4.94
C VAL A 89 5.15 -2.05 -5.83
N PRO A 90 5.43 -0.85 -5.30
CA PRO A 90 5.70 0.33 -6.11
C PRO A 90 7.02 0.14 -6.90
N ASP A 91 7.61 1.23 -7.38
CA ASP A 91 8.94 1.13 -7.97
C ASP A 91 10.00 0.73 -6.94
N LEU A 92 11.11 0.18 -7.43
CA LEU A 92 12.32 -0.06 -6.65
C LEU A 92 13.49 0.47 -7.46
N MET A 93 14.25 1.41 -6.89
CA MET A 93 15.46 2.01 -7.46
C MET A 93 16.66 1.06 -7.34
N ILE A 94 16.47 -0.16 -7.83
CA ILE A 94 17.43 -1.25 -7.80
C ILE A 94 17.88 -1.50 -9.25
N ALA A 95 19.19 -1.55 -9.48
CA ALA A 95 19.72 -1.80 -10.82
C ALA A 95 19.30 -3.20 -11.32
N PRO A 96 19.01 -3.37 -12.63
CA PRO A 96 18.73 -4.68 -13.18
C PRO A 96 19.86 -5.69 -12.89
N GLY A 97 19.49 -6.87 -12.39
CA GLY A 97 20.44 -7.92 -12.04
C GLY A 97 21.17 -7.73 -10.70
N ALA A 98 20.92 -6.63 -9.98
CA ALA A 98 21.43 -6.48 -8.62
C ALA A 98 20.79 -7.51 -7.67
N SER A 99 21.52 -7.83 -6.59
CA SER A 99 21.08 -8.79 -5.60
C SER A 99 19.86 -8.29 -4.82
N LEU A 100 18.87 -9.17 -4.64
CA LEU A 100 17.71 -8.95 -3.77
C LEU A 100 17.86 -9.67 -2.41
N ALA A 101 19.09 -10.02 -2.00
CA ALA A 101 19.33 -10.74 -0.76
C ALA A 101 18.82 -9.99 0.49
N SER A 102 18.79 -8.65 0.44
CA SER A 102 18.20 -7.84 1.50
C SER A 102 16.67 -7.98 1.58
N TYR A 103 15.99 -8.37 0.50
CA TYR A 103 14.52 -8.46 0.37
C TYR A 103 13.94 -9.82 0.76
N VAL A 104 14.74 -10.73 1.31
CA VAL A 104 14.27 -12.07 1.68
C VAL A 104 13.01 -12.04 2.58
N PRO A 105 12.90 -11.20 3.62
CA PRO A 105 11.69 -11.10 4.43
C PRO A 105 10.46 -10.67 3.62
N GLU A 106 10.61 -9.65 2.79
CA GLU A 106 9.55 -9.11 1.94
C GLU A 106 9.08 -10.14 0.90
N ILE A 107 10.01 -10.84 0.26
CA ILE A 107 9.71 -11.89 -0.72
C ILE A 107 8.97 -13.06 -0.05
N ALA A 108 9.39 -13.45 1.16
CA ALA A 108 8.70 -14.48 1.92
C ALA A 108 7.27 -14.06 2.28
N TRP A 109 7.08 -12.81 2.71
CA TRP A 109 5.76 -12.26 3.00
C TRP A 109 4.86 -12.20 1.75
N LEU A 110 5.39 -11.75 0.60
CA LEU A 110 4.66 -11.74 -0.68
C LEU A 110 4.19 -13.15 -1.10
N ARG A 111 5.04 -14.17 -0.91
CA ARG A 111 4.67 -15.57 -1.16
C ARG A 111 3.55 -16.03 -0.24
N ALA A 112 3.65 -15.72 1.06
CA ALA A 112 2.62 -16.08 2.02
C ALA A 112 1.27 -15.41 1.70
N CYS A 113 1.26 -14.15 1.26
CA CYS A 113 0.05 -13.50 0.76
C CYS A 113 -0.55 -14.26 -0.42
N GLN A 114 0.25 -14.57 -1.44
CA GLN A 114 -0.19 -15.29 -2.64
C GLN A 114 -0.72 -16.70 -2.32
N GLU A 115 -0.03 -17.44 -1.46
CA GLU A 115 -0.42 -18.80 -1.03
C GLU A 115 -1.74 -18.79 -0.25
N SER A 116 -2.02 -17.71 0.48
CA SER A 116 -3.28 -17.56 1.24
C SER A 116 -4.52 -17.32 0.35
N GLY A 117 -4.36 -17.27 -0.99
CA GLY A 117 -5.46 -17.09 -1.93
C GLY A 117 -6.12 -15.71 -1.84
N ARG A 118 -5.33 -14.72 -1.43
CA ARG A 118 -5.69 -13.31 -1.42
C ARG A 118 -4.86 -12.57 -2.46
#